data_AF-A0A346XW17-F1
#
_entry.id   AF-A0A346XW17-F1
#
_cell.length_a   1.000
_cell.length_b   1.000
_cell.length_c   1.000
_cell.angle_alpha   90.00
_cell.angle_beta   90.00
_cell.angle_gamma   90.00
#
_symmetry.space_group_name_H-M   'P 1'
#
loop_
_entity.id
_entity.type
_entity.pdbx_description
1 polymer ?
#
loop_
_entity_poly.entity_id
_entity_poly.type
_entity_poly.pdbx_seq_one_letter_code
_entity_poly.pdbx_strand_id
1 'polypeptide(L)'
;MGARTVPRWQGQAISILRDAVSTNNPADRPDELPVRVHVYTGEDEAETQRYSCGIWVVLEKHGFLDVTEGPVSGAPQREGACAVVTAAAASSMSLAALAVLRAAHPVVVVEGPWSSALADVIGTCGEVVAARGSVRVEDEALRSELEGWLVGSWTPSYSGASSRELTLAMTPRVQRPHRQSDVADPMHEELVGAVPADPWSIRATTLPDHFEVVASVAAQPLVAEAPGLVLLPQPLLSYIVEDHSARVLHDVYEFSNDRFAFELLLLQVLTRAMTGQGAIVARIAPWPAGKDYALTIRHDVDRLPDEEVLESVLRLEAQSGAGVSAYFQSRTADAIVVDRFAENGAEIGWHVAQLYPDGEDELRQITGLGHDVRGVTVHGNQGNYGWRGLPNWRRSELLGMAYCENLASTRYLPSRAFDLADGLAGGREILVLPHHHSLDRGLNGTYRDEILAALPTLSALGAYVVVLNHPDINVTELGEVLDGMPERAWQATSRAVTDWWTATHYRDNLVMRVLVEDDTSSIHLQGRTDLEGLVLEIAGRVTDGPTSTYMGQRRSPILNGVVSRVRVDLSPNGMGVVPCDPWMSEL
;
A
#
# COMPACT_ATOMS: atom_id res chain seq x y z
N MET A 1 12.95 4.95 -31.45
CA MET A 1 12.78 6.42 -31.49
C MET A 1 11.42 6.74 -32.09
N GLY A 2 10.42 6.96 -31.24
CA GLY A 2 9.09 7.41 -31.64
C GLY A 2 8.50 8.16 -30.45
N ALA A 3 8.57 9.49 -30.49
CA ALA A 3 8.07 10.34 -29.43
C ALA A 3 6.53 10.26 -29.40
N ARG A 4 5.96 9.76 -28.30
CA ARG A 4 4.54 9.93 -28.00
C ARG A 4 4.34 11.35 -27.49
N THR A 5 3.67 12.18 -28.28
CA THR A 5 3.23 13.52 -27.89
C THR A 5 2.07 13.43 -26.91
N VAL A 6 2.26 13.97 -25.71
CA VAL A 6 1.18 14.26 -24.75
C VAL A 6 0.52 15.58 -25.18
N PRO A 7 -0.82 15.70 -25.24
CA PRO A 7 -1.47 16.96 -25.64
C PRO A 7 -1.30 18.02 -24.55
N ARG A 8 -0.69 19.16 -24.90
CA ARG A 8 -0.72 20.40 -24.09
C ARG A 8 -2.06 21.10 -24.32
N TRP A 9 -2.87 21.19 -23.28
CA TRP A 9 -4.04 22.09 -23.24
C TRP A 9 -3.66 23.33 -22.44
N GLN A 10 -3.73 24.51 -23.06
CA GLN A 10 -3.52 25.80 -22.42
C GLN A 10 -4.83 26.61 -22.41
N GLY A 11 -5.28 26.97 -21.21
CA GLY A 11 -5.81 28.31 -20.89
C GLY A 11 -7.29 28.60 -21.19
N GLN A 12 -8.13 28.57 -20.14
CA GLN A 12 -9.14 29.60 -19.79
C GLN A 12 -10.02 29.10 -18.59
N ALA A 13 -9.69 29.46 -17.35
CA ALA A 13 -10.43 28.98 -16.17
C ALA A 13 -10.68 29.99 -15.02
N ILE A 14 -10.69 31.32 -15.27
CA ILE A 14 -10.82 32.31 -14.17
C ILE A 14 -12.20 33.01 -14.06
N SER A 15 -13.16 32.82 -14.98
CA SER A 15 -14.46 33.53 -14.87
C SER A 15 -15.64 32.76 -14.28
N ILE A 16 -15.51 31.48 -13.90
CA ILE A 16 -16.67 30.61 -13.57
C ILE A 16 -16.99 30.55 -12.06
N LEU A 17 -16.06 30.91 -11.18
CA LEU A 17 -16.27 30.77 -9.73
C LEU A 17 -17.11 31.89 -9.07
N ARG A 18 -17.43 32.97 -9.79
CA ARG A 18 -18.18 34.11 -9.22
C ARG A 18 -19.70 33.95 -9.29
N ASP A 19 -20.20 33.16 -10.25
CA ASP A 19 -21.64 33.06 -10.51
C ASP A 19 -22.32 31.88 -9.76
N ALA A 20 -21.54 30.91 -9.25
CA ALA A 20 -22.08 29.76 -8.52
C ALA A 20 -22.45 30.06 -7.05
N VAL A 21 -22.08 31.22 -6.51
CA VAL A 21 -22.27 31.57 -5.09
C VAL A 21 -23.58 32.36 -4.85
N SER A 22 -24.28 32.81 -5.89
CA SER A 22 -25.42 33.73 -5.72
C SER A 22 -26.81 33.10 -5.67
N THR A 23 -26.98 31.76 -5.67
CA THR A 23 -28.34 31.18 -5.85
C THR A 23 -28.79 30.06 -4.91
N ASN A 24 -28.04 29.59 -3.90
CA ASN A 24 -28.49 28.42 -3.14
C ASN A 24 -28.82 28.70 -1.66
N ASN A 25 -30.11 28.54 -1.34
CA ASN A 25 -30.70 28.53 -0.01
C ASN A 25 -30.25 27.27 0.76
N PRO A 26 -29.67 27.38 1.98
CA PRO A 26 -29.14 26.24 2.74
C PRO A 26 -30.18 25.25 3.30
N ALA A 27 -31.48 25.50 3.12
CA ALA A 27 -32.56 24.80 3.81
C ALA A 27 -33.09 23.52 3.11
N ASP A 28 -32.58 23.17 1.92
CA ASP A 28 -33.03 22.02 1.13
C ASP A 28 -31.89 20.99 0.94
N ARG A 29 -31.34 20.44 2.03
CA ARG A 29 -30.31 19.40 1.95
C ARG A 29 -30.92 18.01 2.19
N PRO A 30 -30.70 17.02 1.31
CA PRO A 30 -30.82 15.62 1.70
C PRO A 30 -29.67 15.26 2.64
N ASP A 31 -29.99 14.48 3.67
CA ASP A 31 -29.06 13.93 4.64
C ASP A 31 -28.28 12.77 3.99
N GLU A 32 -26.97 12.69 4.26
CA GLU A 32 -26.02 11.64 3.84
C GLU A 32 -25.58 11.64 2.34
N LEU A 33 -24.26 11.77 2.12
CA LEU A 33 -23.61 11.80 0.79
C LEU A 33 -22.58 10.64 0.67
N PRO A 34 -22.41 10.02 -0.52
CA PRO A 34 -21.48 8.90 -0.75
C PRO A 34 -20.03 9.35 -0.67
N VAL A 35 -19.09 8.53 -0.16
CA VAL A 35 -17.64 8.84 -0.21
C VAL A 35 -17.10 8.75 -1.64
N ARG A 36 -17.29 9.80 -2.45
CA ARG A 36 -16.33 10.11 -3.51
C ARG A 36 -15.25 10.97 -2.92
N VAL A 37 -14.00 10.56 -3.06
CA VAL A 37 -12.83 11.43 -2.90
C VAL A 37 -12.61 12.16 -4.21
N HIS A 38 -12.38 13.47 -4.19
CA HIS A 38 -11.96 14.26 -5.35
C HIS A 38 -10.53 14.75 -5.17
N VAL A 39 -9.63 14.44 -6.12
CA VAL A 39 -8.26 14.98 -6.13
C VAL A 39 -8.09 16.16 -7.08
N TYR A 40 -7.62 17.28 -6.54
CA TYR A 40 -7.40 18.54 -7.26
C TYR A 40 -5.91 18.86 -7.35
N THR A 41 -5.27 18.59 -8.49
CA THR A 41 -3.89 19.01 -8.78
C THR A 41 -3.90 20.34 -9.56
N GLY A 42 -2.90 21.22 -9.38
CA GLY A 42 -2.82 22.48 -10.13
C GLY A 42 -1.80 22.47 -11.29
N GLU A 43 -2.01 23.37 -12.26
CA GLU A 43 -1.25 23.43 -13.53
C GLU A 43 0.12 24.16 -13.48
N ASP A 44 0.63 24.59 -12.31
CA ASP A 44 1.84 25.42 -12.23
C ASP A 44 3.09 24.62 -11.78
N GLU A 45 4.09 24.52 -12.68
CA GLU A 45 5.05 23.39 -12.78
C GLU A 45 6.37 23.49 -11.97
N ALA A 46 6.71 24.57 -11.26
CA ALA A 46 8.13 24.77 -10.89
C ALA A 46 8.58 24.39 -9.46
N GLU A 47 7.75 24.49 -8.42
CA GLU A 47 8.26 24.35 -7.03
C GLU A 47 7.41 23.50 -6.06
N THR A 48 6.13 23.24 -6.37
CA THR A 48 5.17 22.65 -5.42
C THR A 48 4.78 21.20 -5.73
N GLN A 49 5.19 20.67 -6.88
CA GLN A 49 4.69 19.40 -7.42
C GLN A 49 5.36 18.13 -6.85
N ARG A 50 6.21 18.21 -5.82
CA ARG A 50 7.19 17.14 -5.61
C ARG A 50 6.69 15.81 -5.02
N TYR A 51 5.45 15.65 -4.53
CA TYR A 51 4.96 14.36 -3.99
C TYR A 51 3.42 14.13 -4.01
N SER A 52 2.63 14.80 -4.87
CA SER A 52 1.16 14.98 -4.70
C SER A 52 0.24 13.74 -4.83
N CYS A 53 0.77 12.51 -4.74
CA CYS A 53 0.00 11.27 -4.87
C CYS A 53 0.26 10.27 -3.75
N GLY A 54 0.89 10.67 -2.63
CA GLY A 54 1.22 9.71 -1.57
C GLY A 54 0.03 9.09 -0.88
N ILE A 55 -1.08 9.83 -0.77
CA ILE A 55 -2.33 9.29 -0.23
C ILE A 55 -2.88 8.16 -1.11
N TRP A 56 -2.75 8.27 -2.43
CA TRP A 56 -3.22 7.26 -3.38
C TRP A 56 -2.47 5.94 -3.25
N VAL A 57 -1.16 6.02 -3.04
CA VAL A 57 -0.32 4.85 -2.79
C VAL A 57 -0.88 4.02 -1.63
N VAL A 58 -1.33 4.69 -0.56
CA VAL A 58 -1.88 4.03 0.62
C VAL A 58 -3.31 3.54 0.37
N LEU A 59 -4.18 4.38 -0.18
CA LEU A 59 -5.57 4.04 -0.42
C LEU A 59 -5.71 2.83 -1.36
N GLU A 60 -4.99 2.82 -2.48
CA GLU A 60 -5.00 1.71 -3.43
C GLU A 60 -4.48 0.41 -2.78
N LYS A 61 -3.33 0.48 -2.10
CA LYS A 61 -2.74 -0.65 -1.36
C LYS A 61 -3.70 -1.27 -0.35
N HIS A 62 -4.56 -0.48 0.27
CA HIS A 62 -5.47 -0.98 1.32
C HIS A 62 -6.91 -1.21 0.84
N GLY A 63 -7.14 -1.16 -0.47
CA GLY A 63 -8.40 -1.55 -1.10
C GLY A 63 -9.46 -0.44 -1.14
N PHE A 64 -9.09 0.82 -0.89
CA PHE A 64 -9.99 1.97 -1.02
C PHE A 64 -10.02 2.43 -2.48
N LEU A 65 -10.94 1.86 -3.25
CA LEU A 65 -11.03 2.08 -4.69
C LEU A 65 -12.10 3.10 -5.13
N ASP A 66 -12.99 3.53 -4.23
CA ASP A 66 -13.99 4.56 -4.52
C ASP A 66 -13.42 5.97 -4.30
N VAL A 67 -12.37 6.26 -5.05
CA VAL A 67 -11.59 7.48 -4.89
C VAL A 67 -11.37 7.98 -6.31
N THR A 68 -11.96 9.12 -6.66
CA THR A 68 -11.93 9.68 -8.02
C THR A 68 -10.97 10.86 -8.13
N GLU A 69 -10.24 10.96 -9.23
CA GLU A 69 -9.50 12.19 -9.55
C GLU A 69 -10.53 13.22 -10.07
N GLY A 70 -10.58 14.40 -9.44
CA GLY A 70 -11.49 15.48 -9.85
C GLY A 70 -10.88 16.28 -11.01
N PRO A 71 -11.68 17.06 -11.76
CA PRO A 71 -11.13 17.90 -12.82
C PRO A 71 -10.20 18.97 -12.22
N VAL A 72 -8.99 19.07 -12.79
CA VAL A 72 -7.97 20.12 -12.54
C VAL A 72 -8.51 21.53 -12.80
N SER A 73 -9.59 21.65 -13.58
CA SER A 73 -10.32 22.91 -13.78
C SER A 73 -11.81 22.64 -14.05
N GLY A 74 -12.68 23.15 -13.19
CA GLY A 74 -14.13 23.01 -13.33
C GLY A 74 -14.87 23.09 -12.00
N ALA A 75 -16.14 23.48 -12.04
CA ALA A 75 -16.96 23.61 -10.83
C ALA A 75 -16.94 22.31 -9.99
N PRO A 76 -16.86 22.41 -8.65
CA PRO A 76 -16.82 21.25 -7.78
C PRO A 76 -18.07 20.39 -8.00
N GLN A 77 -17.87 19.10 -8.29
CA GLN A 77 -18.96 18.13 -8.30
C GLN A 77 -19.44 17.95 -6.86
N ARG A 78 -20.74 18.15 -6.62
CA ARG A 78 -21.35 18.18 -5.28
C ARG A 78 -21.65 16.79 -4.70
N GLU A 79 -21.00 15.74 -5.19
CA GLU A 79 -21.46 14.36 -4.98
C GLU A 79 -20.40 13.48 -4.33
N GLY A 80 -19.69 13.98 -3.31
CA GLY A 80 -18.65 13.19 -2.62
C GLY A 80 -18.56 13.48 -1.13
N ALA A 81 -18.33 12.46 -0.30
CA ALA A 81 -18.22 12.59 1.14
C ALA A 81 -16.83 13.08 1.56
N CYS A 82 -15.85 13.01 0.65
CA CYS A 82 -14.49 13.43 0.90
C CYS A 82 -13.94 14.25 -0.29
N ALA A 83 -13.15 15.29 -0.05
CA ALA A 83 -12.35 15.91 -1.09
C ALA A 83 -10.90 15.90 -0.64
N VAL A 84 -10.01 15.29 -1.41
CA VAL A 84 -8.58 15.28 -1.11
C VAL A 84 -7.92 16.34 -1.98
N VAL A 85 -7.54 17.46 -1.41
CA VAL A 85 -6.87 18.54 -2.11
C VAL A 85 -5.36 18.30 -2.05
N THR A 86 -4.76 17.86 -3.16
CA THR A 86 -3.31 17.59 -3.24
C THR A 86 -2.62 18.68 -4.06
N ALA A 87 -1.68 19.41 -3.46
CA ALA A 87 -0.80 20.35 -4.17
C ALA A 87 -1.50 21.18 -5.28
N ALA A 88 -2.57 21.90 -4.92
CA ALA A 88 -3.12 22.86 -5.85
C ALA A 88 -2.08 23.97 -6.05
N ALA A 89 -1.87 24.38 -7.31
CA ALA A 89 -1.03 25.51 -7.67
C ALA A 89 -1.36 26.68 -6.73
N ALA A 90 -0.32 27.33 -6.20
CA ALA A 90 -0.44 28.31 -5.12
C ALA A 90 -1.48 29.42 -5.35
N SER A 91 -1.83 29.67 -6.61
CA SER A 91 -2.80 30.64 -7.10
C SER A 91 -4.27 30.18 -7.12
N SER A 92 -4.55 28.87 -6.98
CA SER A 92 -5.88 28.28 -7.24
C SER A 92 -6.72 28.02 -5.99
N MET A 93 -6.11 27.91 -4.81
CA MET A 93 -6.82 27.62 -3.56
C MET A 93 -6.99 28.88 -2.70
N SER A 94 -8.19 29.45 -2.71
CA SER A 94 -8.58 30.60 -1.88
C SER A 94 -9.44 30.16 -0.68
N LEU A 95 -9.61 31.04 0.31
CA LEU A 95 -10.59 30.86 1.40
C LEU A 95 -11.97 30.50 0.86
N ALA A 96 -12.38 31.15 -0.22
CA ALA A 96 -13.66 30.89 -0.87
C ALA A 96 -13.70 29.49 -1.51
N ALA A 97 -12.62 29.04 -2.15
CA ALA A 97 -12.55 27.70 -2.73
C ALA A 97 -12.62 26.62 -1.64
N LEU A 98 -11.87 26.79 -0.54
CA LEU A 98 -11.92 25.84 0.58
C LEU A 98 -13.29 25.85 1.27
N ALA A 99 -13.91 27.02 1.44
CA ALA A 99 -15.26 27.12 1.98
C ALA A 99 -16.30 26.45 1.08
N VAL A 100 -16.16 26.59 -0.24
CA VAL A 100 -17.02 25.90 -1.22
C VAL A 100 -16.83 24.39 -1.14
N LEU A 101 -15.58 23.92 -1.04
CA LEU A 101 -15.29 22.49 -0.87
C LEU A 101 -15.90 21.95 0.42
N ARG A 102 -15.71 22.64 1.55
CA ARG A 102 -16.33 22.25 2.83
C ARG A 102 -17.87 22.33 2.81
N ALA A 103 -18.43 23.18 1.96
CA ALA A 103 -19.88 23.24 1.79
C ALA A 103 -20.41 22.11 0.90
N ALA A 104 -19.58 21.54 0.03
CA ALA A 104 -19.91 20.47 -0.91
C ALA A 104 -19.53 19.08 -0.40
N HIS A 105 -18.55 18.99 0.50
CA HIS A 105 -17.98 17.75 0.99
C HIS A 105 -17.97 17.73 2.53
N PRO A 106 -18.49 16.65 3.16
CA PRO A 106 -18.42 16.39 4.59
C PRO A 106 -16.99 16.42 5.14
N VAL A 107 -16.02 15.84 4.42
CA VAL A 107 -14.61 15.86 4.80
C VAL A 107 -13.77 16.47 3.69
N VAL A 108 -12.86 17.35 4.05
CA VAL A 108 -11.81 17.83 3.14
C VAL A 108 -10.46 17.40 3.72
N VAL A 109 -9.65 16.70 2.95
CA VAL A 109 -8.27 16.35 3.29
C VAL A 109 -7.37 17.28 2.50
N VAL A 110 -6.37 17.89 3.13
CA VAL A 110 -5.46 18.82 2.46
C VAL A 110 -4.03 18.31 2.59
N GLU A 111 -3.44 17.88 1.47
CA GLU A 111 -2.05 17.44 1.37
C GLU A 111 -1.12 18.61 1.00
N GLY A 112 -0.02 18.75 1.74
CA GLY A 112 1.01 19.78 1.52
C GLY A 112 2.05 19.44 0.44
N PRO A 113 2.90 20.41 0.03
CA PRO A 113 3.18 21.67 0.71
C PRO A 113 2.12 22.72 0.40
N TRP A 114 1.77 23.52 1.40
CA TRP A 114 0.74 24.54 1.25
C TRP A 114 1.33 25.83 0.70
N SER A 115 0.59 26.49 -0.19
CA SER A 115 0.93 27.84 -0.64
C SER A 115 0.84 28.83 0.51
N SER A 116 1.49 29.99 0.40
CA SER A 116 1.30 31.06 1.38
C SER A 116 -0.17 31.46 1.51
N ALA A 117 -0.95 31.45 0.41
CA ALA A 117 -2.37 31.74 0.45
C ALA A 117 -3.17 30.70 1.27
N LEU A 118 -2.90 29.41 1.05
CA LEU A 118 -3.52 28.33 1.81
C LEU A 118 -3.01 28.30 3.26
N ALA A 119 -1.74 28.64 3.47
CA ALA A 119 -1.16 28.79 4.79
C ALA A 119 -1.86 29.92 5.55
N ASP A 120 -2.05 31.09 4.94
CA ASP A 120 -2.80 32.22 5.51
C ASP A 120 -4.25 31.86 5.83
N VAL A 121 -4.90 31.09 4.93
CA VAL A 121 -6.26 30.54 5.13
C VAL A 121 -6.32 29.65 6.37
N ILE A 122 -5.40 28.70 6.46
CA ILE A 122 -5.34 27.72 7.55
C ILE A 122 -4.71 28.34 8.80
N GLY A 123 -4.16 29.56 8.72
CA GLY A 123 -3.50 30.25 9.84
C GLY A 123 -2.15 29.65 10.20
N THR A 124 -1.37 29.23 9.20
CA THR A 124 -0.08 28.57 9.36
C THR A 124 1.08 29.43 8.85
N CYS A 125 2.22 29.33 9.54
CA CYS A 125 3.50 29.91 9.16
C CYS A 125 4.57 28.85 9.37
N GLY A 126 5.58 28.78 8.49
CA GLY A 126 6.56 27.70 8.58
C GLY A 126 7.95 27.97 8.04
N GLU A 127 8.95 27.76 8.89
CA GLU A 127 10.36 27.54 8.53
C GLU A 127 10.64 26.04 8.41
N VAL A 128 11.68 25.63 7.68
CA VAL A 128 12.12 24.23 7.67
C VAL A 128 12.82 23.91 8.98
N VAL A 129 12.35 22.93 9.75
CA VAL A 129 12.85 22.68 11.12
C VAL A 129 13.57 21.34 11.28
N ALA A 130 13.20 20.28 10.56
CA ALA A 130 13.92 19.01 10.61
C ALA A 130 13.58 18.08 9.44
N ALA A 131 14.48 17.18 9.06
CA ALA A 131 14.17 16.07 8.14
C ALA A 131 14.03 14.73 8.87
N ARG A 132 13.96 14.70 10.21
CA ARG A 132 14.05 13.48 11.03
C ARG A 132 13.34 13.66 12.36
N GLY A 133 12.73 12.61 12.90
CA GLY A 133 12.20 12.65 14.25
C GLY A 133 11.35 11.45 14.66
N SER A 134 10.95 11.49 15.92
CA SER A 134 9.99 10.58 16.52
C SER A 134 8.59 11.18 16.37
N VAL A 135 7.68 10.45 15.73
CA VAL A 135 6.28 10.84 15.59
C VAL A 135 5.53 10.39 16.83
N ARG A 136 4.91 11.34 17.51
CA ARG A 136 4.06 11.10 18.65
C ARG A 136 2.61 11.12 18.19
N VAL A 137 1.85 10.06 18.50
CA VAL A 137 0.39 10.05 18.34
C VAL A 137 -0.22 10.66 19.60
N GLU A 138 -0.79 11.85 19.46
CA GLU A 138 -1.34 12.64 20.57
C GLU A 138 -2.74 12.16 20.98
N ASP A 139 -3.51 11.67 20.00
CA ASP A 139 -4.84 11.10 20.22
C ASP A 139 -4.77 9.76 20.95
N GLU A 140 -5.39 9.68 22.13
CA GLU A 140 -5.33 8.49 23.00
C GLU A 140 -6.07 7.27 22.43
N ALA A 141 -7.20 7.47 21.75
CA ALA A 141 -7.99 6.38 21.19
C ALA A 141 -7.24 5.73 20.02
N LEU A 142 -6.77 6.57 19.09
CA LEU A 142 -5.99 6.16 17.93
C LEU A 142 -4.67 5.51 18.35
N ARG A 143 -4.03 6.05 19.40
CA ARG A 143 -2.82 5.43 19.98
C ARG A 143 -3.11 4.01 20.47
N SER A 144 -4.16 3.82 21.27
CA SER A 144 -4.54 2.51 21.82
C SER A 144 -4.84 1.51 20.71
N GLU A 145 -5.49 1.96 19.64
CA GLU A 145 -5.75 1.16 18.44
C GLU A 145 -4.44 0.74 17.77
N LEU A 146 -3.55 1.70 17.45
CA LEU A 146 -2.27 1.42 16.82
C LEU A 146 -1.37 0.51 17.69
N GLU A 147 -1.33 0.72 19.00
CA GLU A 147 -0.60 -0.14 19.93
C GLU A 147 -1.09 -1.60 19.86
N GLY A 148 -2.41 -1.82 19.79
CA GLY A 148 -2.98 -3.16 19.63
C GLY A 148 -2.50 -3.89 18.38
N TRP A 149 -2.17 -3.16 17.31
CA TRP A 149 -1.68 -3.71 16.05
C TRP A 149 -0.15 -3.86 16.00
N LEU A 150 0.57 -2.99 16.70
CA LEU A 150 2.04 -2.96 16.69
C LEU A 150 2.68 -3.84 17.78
N VAL A 151 1.93 -4.19 18.83
CA VAL A 151 2.37 -5.15 19.86
C VAL A 151 2.51 -6.54 19.23
N GLY A 152 3.73 -6.88 18.84
CA GLY A 152 4.11 -8.18 18.27
C GLY A 152 4.76 -8.13 16.88
N SER A 153 4.78 -6.97 16.22
CA SER A 153 5.58 -6.84 15.00
C SER A 153 7.07 -7.02 15.32
N TRP A 154 7.79 -7.68 14.42
CA TRP A 154 9.14 -8.22 14.58
C TRP A 154 10.27 -7.16 14.67
N THR A 155 10.02 -6.05 15.37
CA THR A 155 11.01 -4.99 15.55
C THR A 155 11.18 -4.53 17.00
N PRO A 156 12.36 -4.77 17.59
CA PRO A 156 12.75 -4.16 18.85
C PRO A 156 13.40 -2.79 18.62
N SER A 157 12.67 -1.72 18.97
CA SER A 157 13.19 -0.63 19.82
C SER A 157 12.04 0.21 20.40
N TYR A 158 11.10 -0.43 21.11
CA TYR A 158 10.31 0.25 22.13
C TYR A 158 11.24 0.56 23.32
N SER A 159 12.04 1.62 23.22
CA SER A 159 12.85 2.08 24.36
C SER A 159 11.97 2.90 25.30
N GLY A 160 11.19 2.24 26.17
CA GLY A 160 10.46 2.97 27.19
C GLY A 160 9.37 2.19 27.89
N ALA A 161 9.74 1.30 28.81
CA ALA A 161 8.83 0.87 29.86
C ALA A 161 8.55 2.06 30.81
N SER A 162 7.62 2.95 30.43
CA SER A 162 6.83 3.83 31.33
C SER A 162 6.11 5.01 30.66
N SER A 163 6.31 5.31 29.38
CA SER A 163 5.68 6.51 28.79
C SER A 163 4.36 6.17 28.08
N ARG A 164 3.31 6.93 28.42
CA ARG A 164 2.01 6.99 27.71
C ARG A 164 2.14 7.58 26.30
N GLU A 165 3.19 7.24 25.56
CA GLU A 165 3.54 7.89 24.29
C GLU A 165 3.92 6.82 23.26
N LEU A 166 3.06 6.64 22.25
CA LEU A 166 3.42 5.88 21.05
C LEU A 166 4.32 6.77 20.20
N THR A 167 5.58 6.37 20.11
CA THR A 167 6.59 7.03 19.30
C THR A 167 6.90 6.17 18.09
N LEU A 168 6.49 6.62 16.89
CA LEU A 168 6.87 6.02 15.62
C LEU A 168 8.16 6.65 15.13
N ALA A 169 9.17 5.85 14.82
CA ALA A 169 10.45 6.40 14.40
C ALA A 169 10.43 6.76 12.90
N MET A 170 10.59 8.04 12.56
CA MET A 170 11.10 8.45 11.24
C MET A 170 12.63 8.40 11.28
N THR A 171 13.16 7.19 11.47
CA THR A 171 14.60 6.96 11.49
C THR A 171 15.17 6.97 10.07
N PRO A 172 16.43 7.41 9.90
CA PRO A 172 17.18 7.07 8.71
C PRO A 172 17.10 5.55 8.56
N ARG A 173 16.84 5.11 7.33
CA ARG A 173 16.96 3.71 7.01
C ARG A 173 18.40 3.27 7.40
N VAL A 174 18.57 2.09 8.02
CA VAL A 174 19.88 1.68 8.54
C VAL A 174 20.85 1.55 7.38
N GLN A 175 21.80 2.50 7.29
CA GLN A 175 22.81 2.52 6.25
C GLN A 175 23.85 1.44 6.55
N ARG A 176 23.76 0.31 5.86
CA ARG A 176 24.82 -0.70 5.89
C ARG A 176 25.67 -0.52 4.63
N PRO A 177 27.00 -0.38 4.75
CA PRO A 177 27.86 -0.35 3.59
C PRO A 177 27.66 -1.66 2.83
N HIS A 178 27.07 -1.55 1.65
CA HIS A 178 27.04 -2.64 0.69
C HIS A 178 28.39 -2.60 -0.01
N ARG A 179 29.07 -3.74 -0.16
CA ARG A 179 30.23 -3.74 -1.06
C ARG A 179 29.71 -3.34 -2.44
N GLN A 180 30.34 -2.34 -3.06
CA GLN A 180 30.18 -2.12 -4.48
C GLN A 180 30.34 -3.47 -5.16
N SER A 181 29.30 -3.88 -5.88
CA SER A 181 29.59 -4.78 -6.98
C SER A 181 30.31 -3.91 -8.01
N ASP A 182 31.47 -4.38 -8.46
CA ASP A 182 32.27 -3.72 -9.50
C ASP A 182 31.56 -3.71 -10.86
N VAL A 183 30.34 -4.27 -10.96
CA VAL A 183 29.53 -4.29 -12.16
C VAL A 183 28.79 -2.95 -12.32
N ALA A 184 29.06 -2.26 -13.43
CA ALA A 184 28.34 -1.06 -13.80
C ALA A 184 26.86 -1.39 -14.06
N ASP A 185 25.97 -0.63 -13.44
CA ASP A 185 24.52 -0.70 -13.68
C ASP A 185 24.07 0.65 -14.26
N PRO A 186 23.90 0.73 -15.59
CA PRO A 186 23.56 1.98 -16.27
C PRO A 186 22.24 2.58 -15.77
N MET A 187 21.29 1.74 -15.34
CA MET A 187 19.99 2.21 -14.87
C MET A 187 20.08 2.73 -13.44
N HIS A 188 20.93 2.12 -12.60
CA HIS A 188 21.27 2.68 -11.30
C HIS A 188 21.93 4.06 -11.45
N GLU A 189 22.88 4.22 -12.37
CA GLU A 189 23.55 5.51 -12.62
C GLU A 189 22.57 6.59 -13.09
N GLU A 190 21.66 6.24 -14.01
CA GLU A 190 20.58 7.13 -14.46
C GLU A 190 19.69 7.57 -13.30
N LEU A 191 19.26 6.61 -12.47
CA LEU A 191 18.32 6.84 -11.39
C LEU A 191 18.91 7.65 -10.25
N VAL A 192 20.15 7.36 -9.83
CA VAL A 192 20.76 8.11 -8.72
C VAL A 192 20.99 9.57 -9.07
N GLY A 193 21.32 9.88 -10.34
CA GLY A 193 21.47 11.26 -10.80
C GLY A 193 20.17 12.07 -10.79
N ALA A 194 19.01 11.43 -10.77
CA ALA A 194 17.70 12.07 -10.85
C ALA A 194 17.07 12.41 -9.50
N VAL A 195 17.56 11.85 -8.38
CA VAL A 195 16.90 12.01 -7.08
C VAL A 195 17.47 13.20 -6.29
N PRO A 196 16.65 14.18 -5.83
CA PRO A 196 17.11 15.30 -5.02
C PRO A 196 17.81 14.86 -3.73
N ALA A 197 18.83 15.59 -3.27
CA ALA A 197 19.64 15.23 -2.10
C ALA A 197 18.80 15.05 -0.80
N ASP A 198 17.90 16.00 -0.50
CA ASP A 198 16.99 15.95 0.66
C ASP A 198 15.52 16.04 0.18
N PRO A 199 14.85 14.90 -0.08
CA PRO A 199 13.53 14.90 -0.71
C PRO A 199 12.39 15.34 0.20
N TRP A 200 12.53 15.26 1.52
CA TRP A 200 11.47 15.65 2.46
C TRP A 200 12.03 16.43 3.64
N SER A 201 11.52 17.64 3.81
CA SER A 201 11.85 18.51 4.93
C SER A 201 10.58 18.84 5.70
N ILE A 202 10.57 18.63 7.01
CA ILE A 202 9.48 19.05 7.90
C ILE A 202 9.53 20.57 8.00
N ARG A 203 8.46 21.20 7.54
CA ARG A 203 8.21 22.62 7.76
C ARG A 203 7.46 22.76 9.07
N ALA A 204 7.98 23.58 9.99
CA ALA A 204 7.22 23.99 11.15
C ALA A 204 5.89 24.56 10.70
N THR A 205 4.86 24.27 11.47
CA THR A 205 3.51 24.71 11.18
C THR A 205 2.90 25.08 12.50
N THR A 206 2.64 26.37 12.71
CA THR A 206 1.71 26.78 13.77
C THR A 206 0.30 26.53 13.26
N LEU A 207 -0.54 25.86 14.05
CA LEU A 207 -1.96 25.67 13.73
C LEU A 207 -2.81 26.59 14.59
N PRO A 208 -3.97 27.06 14.10
CA PRO A 208 -4.97 27.71 14.92
C PRO A 208 -5.51 26.81 16.03
N ASP A 209 -6.00 27.42 17.10
CA ASP A 209 -6.54 26.74 18.29
C ASP A 209 -7.74 25.79 18.02
N HIS A 210 -8.39 25.91 16.86
CA HIS A 210 -9.52 25.05 16.49
C HIS A 210 -9.11 23.75 15.81
N PHE A 211 -7.81 23.56 15.55
CA PHE A 211 -7.28 22.29 15.09
C PHE A 211 -6.79 21.47 16.27
N GLU A 212 -7.15 20.20 16.26
CA GLU A 212 -6.57 19.19 17.12
C GLU A 212 -5.38 18.55 16.41
N VAL A 213 -4.22 18.53 17.07
CA VAL A 213 -3.04 17.82 16.56
C VAL A 213 -3.22 16.35 16.89
N VAL A 214 -3.37 15.51 15.86
CA VAL A 214 -3.53 14.05 16.02
C VAL A 214 -2.17 13.36 16.12
N ALA A 215 -1.21 13.81 15.32
CA ALA A 215 0.16 13.31 15.36
C ALA A 215 1.16 14.46 15.18
N SER A 216 2.29 14.39 15.86
CA SER A 216 3.31 15.43 15.85
C SER A 216 4.74 14.86 15.73
N VAL A 217 5.67 15.61 15.14
CA VAL A 217 7.12 15.30 15.10
C VAL A 217 7.88 16.50 15.62
N ALA A 218 8.66 16.32 16.69
CA ALA A 218 9.37 17.43 17.34
C ALA A 218 8.44 18.63 17.66
N ALA A 219 7.24 18.32 18.18
CA ALA A 219 6.15 19.27 18.46
C ALA A 219 5.56 19.98 17.23
N GLN A 220 5.95 19.60 16.01
CA GLN A 220 5.33 20.08 14.78
C GLN A 220 4.19 19.15 14.34
N PRO A 221 3.02 19.66 13.98
CA PRO A 221 1.92 18.84 13.49
C PRO A 221 2.31 18.04 12.25
N LEU A 222 2.02 16.74 12.26
CA LEU A 222 2.15 15.81 11.13
C LEU A 222 0.78 15.41 10.59
N VAL A 223 -0.22 15.38 11.47
CA VAL A 223 -1.63 15.23 11.14
C VAL A 223 -2.41 16.14 12.08
N ALA A 224 -3.34 16.91 11.55
CA ALA A 224 -4.26 17.70 12.34
C ALA A 224 -5.69 17.63 11.81
N GLU A 225 -6.66 17.74 12.70
CA GLU A 225 -8.08 17.62 12.38
C GLU A 225 -8.85 18.82 12.91
N ALA A 226 -9.89 19.19 12.17
CA ALA A 226 -10.97 20.07 12.58
C ALA A 226 -12.29 19.50 12.00
N PRO A 227 -13.48 19.94 12.46
CA PRO A 227 -14.74 19.43 11.93
C PRO A 227 -14.83 19.52 10.40
N GLY A 228 -14.87 18.36 9.74
CA GLY A 228 -14.89 18.22 8.29
C GLY A 228 -13.59 18.60 7.55
N LEU A 229 -12.46 18.67 8.25
CA LEU A 229 -11.17 19.05 7.66
C LEU A 229 -10.01 18.25 8.28
N VAL A 230 -9.24 17.56 7.46
CA VAL A 230 -8.01 16.85 7.82
C VAL A 230 -6.84 17.52 7.12
N LEU A 231 -5.79 17.86 7.86
CA LEU A 231 -4.56 18.42 7.32
C LEU A 231 -3.46 17.37 7.37
N LEU A 232 -2.89 17.10 6.21
CA LEU A 232 -1.75 16.21 6.02
C LEU A 232 -0.56 17.03 5.49
N PRO A 233 0.24 17.63 6.39
CA PRO A 233 1.55 18.15 6.04
C PRO A 233 2.32 17.19 5.12
N GLN A 234 2.97 17.75 4.09
CA GLN A 234 3.77 17.03 3.09
C GLN A 234 4.73 15.95 3.65
N PRO A 235 5.38 16.11 4.83
CA PRO A 235 6.41 15.18 5.28
C PRO A 235 5.95 13.73 5.43
N LEU A 236 4.70 13.49 5.87
CA LEU A 236 4.19 12.14 6.08
C LEU A 236 4.03 11.39 4.75
N LEU A 237 3.35 12.01 3.79
CA LEU A 237 3.04 11.38 2.51
C LEU A 237 4.29 11.23 1.63
N SER A 238 5.18 12.23 1.65
CA SER A 238 6.47 12.13 0.96
C SER A 238 7.32 10.99 1.53
N TYR A 239 7.32 10.83 2.85
CA TYR A 239 8.01 9.73 3.51
C TYR A 239 7.44 8.35 3.12
N ILE A 240 6.11 8.23 3.04
CA ILE A 240 5.44 7.01 2.58
C ILE A 240 5.78 6.72 1.11
N VAL A 241 5.71 7.72 0.22
CA VAL A 241 6.05 7.54 -1.20
C VAL A 241 7.52 7.16 -1.39
N GLU A 242 8.45 7.76 -0.63
CA GLU A 242 9.86 7.40 -0.69
C GLU A 242 10.09 5.94 -0.29
N ASP A 243 9.29 5.41 0.65
CA ASP A 243 9.29 3.98 0.97
C ASP A 243 8.80 3.12 -0.19
N HIS A 244 7.65 3.50 -0.75
CA HIS A 244 7.00 2.76 -1.81
C HIS A 244 7.79 2.77 -3.11
N SER A 245 8.60 3.81 -3.32
CA SER A 245 9.55 3.94 -4.43
C SER A 245 10.93 3.36 -4.15
N ALA A 246 11.19 2.82 -2.95
CA ALA A 246 12.48 2.27 -2.52
C ALA A 246 13.67 3.05 -3.09
N ARG A 247 13.73 4.35 -2.74
CA ARG A 247 14.73 5.30 -3.26
C ARG A 247 16.11 4.66 -3.38
N VAL A 248 16.68 4.82 -4.57
CA VAL A 248 18.03 4.41 -4.89
C VAL A 248 19.00 5.35 -4.21
N LEU A 249 19.71 4.85 -3.23
CA LEU A 249 20.95 5.45 -2.76
C LEU A 249 22.10 4.61 -3.30
N HIS A 250 23.31 5.17 -3.33
CA HIS A 250 24.50 4.50 -3.86
C HIS A 250 24.89 3.25 -3.04
N ASP A 251 26.11 3.18 -2.49
CA ASP A 251 26.72 1.99 -1.87
C ASP A 251 26.09 1.60 -0.52
N VAL A 252 24.83 1.96 -0.31
CA VAL A 252 24.14 1.88 0.95
C VAL A 252 22.78 1.25 0.72
N TYR A 253 22.60 0.08 1.32
CA TYR A 253 21.25 -0.40 1.55
C TYR A 253 20.68 0.28 2.78
N GLU A 254 19.39 0.56 2.70
CA GLU A 254 18.64 1.35 3.64
C GLU A 254 17.34 0.55 3.97
N PHE A 255 17.21 0.07 5.21
CA PHE A 255 16.02 -0.64 5.74
C PHE A 255 15.27 0.19 6.78
N SER A 256 13.93 0.16 6.77
CA SER A 256 13.09 0.71 7.84
C SER A 256 11.94 -0.24 8.16
N ASN A 257 11.67 -0.39 9.46
CA ASN A 257 10.73 -1.38 9.99
C ASN A 257 9.39 -0.80 10.45
N ASP A 258 9.25 0.53 10.53
CA ASP A 258 8.16 1.17 11.29
C ASP A 258 7.17 1.93 10.39
N ARG A 259 7.17 1.61 9.08
CA ARG A 259 6.47 2.45 8.09
C ARG A 259 5.00 2.10 7.90
N PHE A 260 4.64 0.85 8.16
CA PHE A 260 3.24 0.41 8.13
C PHE A 260 2.38 1.16 9.16
N ALA A 261 2.95 1.52 10.31
CA ALA A 261 2.26 2.31 11.33
C ALA A 261 1.80 3.67 10.79
N PHE A 262 2.55 4.30 9.88
CA PHE A 262 2.16 5.56 9.25
C PHE A 262 1.03 5.38 8.25
N GLU A 263 1.01 4.27 7.51
CA GLU A 263 -0.12 3.92 6.64
C GLU A 263 -1.38 3.70 7.48
N LEU A 264 -1.30 2.92 8.56
CA LEU A 264 -2.42 2.70 9.47
C LEU A 264 -2.90 4.00 10.11
N LEU A 265 -1.98 4.84 10.61
CA LEU A 265 -2.31 6.15 11.17
C LEU A 265 -3.12 6.99 10.17
N LEU A 266 -2.65 7.08 8.93
CA LEU A 266 -3.34 7.81 7.86
C LEU A 266 -4.74 7.23 7.61
N LEU A 267 -4.85 5.91 7.43
CA LEU A 267 -6.13 5.27 7.14
C LEU A 267 -7.14 5.43 8.27
N GLN A 268 -6.70 5.38 9.52
CA GLN A 268 -7.58 5.54 10.67
C GLN A 268 -8.07 6.98 10.84
N VAL A 269 -7.19 7.96 10.67
CA VAL A 269 -7.54 9.39 10.60
C VAL A 269 -8.60 9.64 9.54
N LEU A 270 -8.37 9.14 8.31
CA LEU A 270 -9.31 9.32 7.21
C LEU A 270 -10.65 8.63 7.47
N THR A 271 -10.62 7.38 7.91
CA THR A 271 -11.83 6.60 8.20
C THR A 271 -12.64 7.24 9.32
N ARG A 272 -11.98 7.68 10.39
CA ARG A 272 -12.62 8.37 11.51
C ARG A 272 -13.25 9.70 11.07
N ALA A 273 -12.52 10.51 10.32
CA ALA A 273 -13.03 11.78 9.83
C ALA A 273 -14.27 11.57 8.96
N MET A 274 -14.28 10.58 8.08
CA MET A 274 -15.41 10.26 7.20
C MET A 274 -16.61 9.70 7.96
N THR A 275 -16.40 8.67 8.79
CA THR A 275 -17.48 8.04 9.56
C THR A 275 -18.07 8.97 10.62
N GLY A 276 -17.25 9.85 11.21
CA GLY A 276 -17.71 10.91 12.11
C GLY A 276 -18.61 11.97 11.44
N GLN A 277 -18.67 12.00 10.12
CA GLN A 277 -19.61 12.82 9.33
C GLN A 277 -20.75 11.99 8.73
N GLY A 278 -20.97 10.76 9.21
CA GLY A 278 -22.01 9.85 8.72
C GLY A 278 -21.69 9.21 7.37
N ALA A 279 -20.48 9.36 6.85
CA ALA A 279 -20.13 8.80 5.55
C ALA A 279 -19.85 7.30 5.64
N ILE A 280 -20.30 6.54 4.64
CA ILE A 280 -20.01 5.11 4.50
C ILE A 280 -18.61 4.93 3.92
N VAL A 281 -17.75 4.27 4.67
CA VAL A 281 -16.39 3.96 4.21
C VAL A 281 -16.33 2.48 3.86
N ALA A 282 -16.03 2.19 2.59
CA ALA A 282 -15.87 0.84 2.08
C ALA A 282 -14.45 0.60 1.55
N ARG A 283 -13.94 -0.61 1.75
CA ARG A 283 -12.71 -1.09 1.13
C ARG A 283 -12.82 -2.55 0.74
N ILE A 284 -11.97 -2.97 -0.20
CA ILE A 284 -11.73 -4.37 -0.52
C ILE A 284 -10.86 -4.98 0.57
N ALA A 285 -11.29 -6.11 1.13
CA ALA A 285 -10.47 -6.89 2.02
C ALA A 285 -9.27 -7.48 1.25
N PRO A 286 -8.09 -7.59 1.87
CA PRO A 286 -6.88 -8.02 1.17
C PRO A 286 -7.02 -9.41 0.52
N TRP A 287 -7.77 -10.33 1.13
CA TRP A 287 -7.79 -11.75 0.78
C TRP A 287 -9.19 -12.29 0.45
N PRO A 288 -9.27 -13.29 -0.44
CA PRO A 288 -10.54 -13.88 -0.84
C PRO A 288 -11.21 -14.64 0.31
N ALA A 289 -12.52 -14.88 0.16
CA ALA A 289 -13.35 -15.72 1.01
C ALA A 289 -13.26 -15.39 2.52
N GLY A 290 -12.94 -14.13 2.86
CA GLY A 290 -12.82 -13.67 4.24
C GLY A 290 -11.64 -14.29 4.99
N LYS A 291 -10.63 -14.76 4.25
CA LYS A 291 -9.36 -15.23 4.81
C LYS A 291 -8.67 -14.10 5.57
N ASP A 292 -7.92 -14.50 6.57
CA ASP A 292 -7.36 -13.55 7.54
C ASP A 292 -6.07 -12.98 6.99
N TYR A 293 -5.23 -13.84 6.40
CA TYR A 293 -3.94 -13.53 5.83
C TYR A 293 -3.68 -14.43 4.62
N ALA A 294 -2.71 -14.06 3.77
CA ALA A 294 -2.20 -14.93 2.72
C ALA A 294 -0.86 -15.53 3.11
N LEU A 295 -0.58 -16.73 2.63
CA LEU A 295 0.65 -17.45 2.94
C LEU A 295 1.20 -18.16 1.70
N THR A 296 2.50 -17.97 1.47
CA THR A 296 3.28 -18.72 0.49
C THR A 296 4.51 -19.31 1.16
N ILE A 297 4.73 -20.61 0.96
CA ILE A 297 6.04 -21.22 1.14
C ILE A 297 6.84 -20.97 -0.12
N ARG A 298 7.93 -20.24 0.03
CA ARG A 298 8.86 -19.97 -1.05
C ARG A 298 10.07 -20.87 -0.91
N HIS A 299 10.47 -21.54 -1.99
CA HIS A 299 11.76 -22.23 -2.05
C HIS A 299 12.74 -21.46 -2.91
N ASP A 300 13.91 -21.16 -2.35
CA ASP A 300 15.07 -20.73 -3.14
C ASP A 300 15.94 -21.94 -3.43
N VAL A 301 15.88 -22.44 -4.67
CA VAL A 301 16.58 -23.66 -5.09
C VAL A 301 18.00 -23.32 -5.53
N ASP A 302 18.82 -22.94 -4.55
CA ASP A 302 20.24 -22.60 -4.73
C ASP A 302 21.12 -23.83 -4.98
N ARG A 303 20.65 -24.99 -4.52
CA ARG A 303 21.30 -26.29 -4.65
C ARG A 303 20.21 -27.33 -4.93
N LEU A 304 20.55 -28.35 -5.70
CA LEU A 304 19.63 -29.45 -5.97
C LEU A 304 19.50 -30.31 -4.71
N PRO A 305 18.27 -30.50 -4.16
CA PRO A 305 18.05 -31.46 -3.09
C PRO A 305 18.25 -32.89 -3.62
N ASP A 306 18.71 -33.79 -2.76
CA ASP A 306 18.69 -35.22 -3.05
C ASP A 306 17.25 -35.72 -3.21
N GLU A 307 17.03 -36.77 -3.99
CA GLU A 307 15.69 -37.28 -4.32
C GLU A 307 14.84 -37.56 -3.08
N GLU A 308 15.39 -38.22 -2.05
CA GLU A 308 14.66 -38.50 -0.80
C GLU A 308 14.25 -37.23 -0.05
N VAL A 309 15.11 -36.20 -0.09
CA VAL A 309 14.87 -34.90 0.55
C VAL A 309 13.78 -34.15 -0.21
N LEU A 310 13.86 -34.10 -1.54
CA LEU A 310 12.84 -33.51 -2.41
C LEU A 310 11.47 -34.16 -2.17
N GLU A 311 11.39 -35.48 -2.20
CA GLU A 311 10.13 -36.21 -1.96
C GLU A 311 9.57 -36.00 -0.55
N SER A 312 10.43 -35.72 0.43
CA SER A 312 10.00 -35.37 1.78
C SER A 312 9.40 -33.97 1.83
N VAL A 313 10.02 -32.99 1.16
CA VAL A 313 9.50 -31.62 1.04
C VAL A 313 8.14 -31.60 0.32
N LEU A 314 8.06 -32.20 -0.87
CA LEU A 314 6.83 -32.22 -1.66
C LEU A 314 5.66 -32.87 -0.91
N ARG A 315 5.94 -33.90 -0.11
CA ARG A 315 4.94 -34.57 0.73
C ARG A 315 4.43 -33.69 1.85
N LEU A 316 5.32 -32.96 2.53
CA LEU A 316 4.92 -32.01 3.59
C LEU A 316 4.03 -30.91 3.03
N GLU A 317 4.36 -30.38 1.85
CA GLU A 317 3.56 -29.39 1.15
C GLU A 317 2.17 -29.92 0.77
N ALA A 318 2.12 -31.11 0.18
CA ALA A 318 0.87 -31.72 -0.23
C ALA A 318 -0.04 -32.04 0.97
N GLN A 319 0.54 -32.45 2.10
CA GLN A 319 -0.19 -32.75 3.33
C GLN A 319 -0.74 -31.49 4.02
N SER A 320 0.01 -30.39 3.99
CA SER A 320 -0.40 -29.11 4.56
C SER A 320 -1.34 -28.31 3.65
N GLY A 321 -1.35 -28.62 2.35
CA GLY A 321 -2.07 -27.83 1.34
C GLY A 321 -1.49 -26.44 1.15
N ALA A 322 -0.18 -26.28 1.40
CA ALA A 322 0.51 -25.00 1.29
C ALA A 322 0.51 -24.46 -0.15
N GLY A 323 0.43 -23.15 -0.28
CA GLY A 323 0.72 -22.48 -1.54
C GLY A 323 2.24 -22.37 -1.72
N VAL A 324 2.79 -22.95 -2.79
CA VAL A 324 4.24 -23.06 -2.98
C VAL A 324 4.70 -22.29 -4.22
N SER A 325 5.78 -21.52 -4.09
CA SER A 325 6.51 -20.93 -5.21
C SER A 325 7.98 -21.30 -5.12
N ALA A 326 8.51 -22.05 -6.09
CA ALA A 326 9.89 -22.49 -6.16
C ALA A 326 10.66 -21.66 -7.18
N TYR A 327 11.71 -20.98 -6.74
CA TYR A 327 12.53 -20.09 -7.56
C TYR A 327 13.90 -20.72 -7.81
N PHE A 328 14.28 -20.81 -9.08
CA PHE A 328 15.49 -21.49 -9.52
C PHE A 328 16.52 -20.52 -10.06
N GLN A 329 17.79 -20.75 -9.72
CA GLN A 329 18.90 -20.09 -10.41
C GLN A 329 19.15 -20.80 -11.74
N SER A 330 19.47 -20.03 -12.78
CA SER A 330 19.78 -20.56 -14.13
C SER A 330 20.82 -21.69 -14.10
N ARG A 331 21.85 -21.55 -13.27
CA ARG A 331 22.95 -22.52 -13.09
C ARG A 331 22.57 -23.80 -12.33
N THR A 332 21.50 -23.79 -11.55
CA THR A 332 21.08 -24.93 -10.71
C THR A 332 19.73 -25.49 -11.13
N ALA A 333 19.07 -24.89 -12.11
CA ALA A 333 17.81 -25.37 -12.64
C ALA A 333 18.01 -26.71 -13.37
N ASP A 334 17.47 -27.76 -12.79
CA ASP A 334 17.38 -29.09 -13.40
C ASP A 334 15.94 -29.36 -13.81
N ALA A 335 15.73 -29.82 -15.04
CA ALA A 335 14.39 -30.02 -15.59
C ALA A 335 13.55 -30.99 -14.77
N ILE A 336 14.17 -32.07 -14.25
CA ILE A 336 13.45 -33.07 -13.45
C ILE A 336 12.99 -32.44 -12.13
N VAL A 337 13.88 -31.74 -11.42
CA VAL A 337 13.50 -31.10 -10.14
C VAL A 337 12.45 -30.01 -10.35
N VAL A 338 12.59 -29.19 -11.40
CA VAL A 338 11.59 -28.16 -11.75
C VAL A 338 10.23 -28.79 -12.04
N ASP A 339 10.19 -29.84 -12.85
CA ASP A 339 8.96 -30.54 -13.19
C ASP A 339 8.32 -31.18 -11.95
N ARG A 340 9.11 -31.73 -11.02
CA ARG A 340 8.58 -32.29 -9.76
C ARG A 340 7.88 -31.24 -8.89
N PHE A 341 8.46 -30.04 -8.77
CA PHE A 341 7.78 -28.93 -8.06
C PHE A 341 6.50 -28.51 -8.79
N ALA A 342 6.54 -28.36 -10.12
CA ALA A 342 5.39 -27.98 -10.93
C ALA A 342 4.25 -29.02 -10.87
N GLU A 343 4.57 -30.31 -10.93
CA GLU A 343 3.64 -31.43 -10.78
C GLU A 343 2.98 -31.45 -9.39
N ASN A 344 3.68 -30.96 -8.35
CA ASN A 344 3.12 -30.77 -7.01
C ASN A 344 2.28 -29.48 -6.87
N GLY A 345 2.06 -28.76 -7.97
CA GLY A 345 1.27 -27.52 -8.01
C GLY A 345 2.03 -26.27 -7.58
N ALA A 346 3.35 -26.34 -7.42
CA ALA A 346 4.15 -25.16 -7.14
C ALA A 346 4.21 -24.24 -8.36
N GLU A 347 4.26 -22.94 -8.12
CA GLU A 347 4.71 -21.98 -9.11
C GLU A 347 6.21 -22.10 -9.34
N ILE A 348 6.64 -21.98 -10.61
CA ILE A 348 8.05 -21.89 -10.98
C ILE A 348 8.43 -20.43 -11.23
N GLY A 349 9.40 -19.93 -10.46
CA GLY A 349 9.91 -18.56 -10.54
C GLY A 349 11.40 -18.49 -10.85
N TRP A 350 11.87 -17.28 -11.14
CA TRP A 350 13.30 -17.03 -11.39
C TRP A 350 13.99 -16.51 -10.13
N HIS A 351 15.03 -17.22 -9.68
CA HIS A 351 15.92 -16.76 -8.63
C HIS A 351 17.22 -16.23 -9.25
N VAL A 352 17.52 -14.95 -9.06
CA VAL A 352 18.64 -14.31 -9.75
C VAL A 352 19.63 -13.72 -8.76
N ALA A 353 20.93 -13.81 -9.04
CA ALA A 353 21.92 -13.06 -8.27
C ALA A 353 21.93 -11.57 -8.67
N GLN A 354 21.87 -11.31 -9.98
CA GLN A 354 21.92 -9.98 -10.58
C GLN A 354 21.01 -9.89 -11.81
N LEU A 355 20.18 -8.84 -11.89
CA LEU A 355 19.34 -8.57 -13.07
C LEU A 355 20.11 -7.99 -14.27
N TYR A 356 21.37 -7.60 -14.04
CA TYR A 356 22.29 -7.02 -15.01
C TYR A 356 23.69 -7.63 -14.87
N PRO A 357 24.45 -7.75 -15.97
CA PRO A 357 24.01 -7.56 -17.36
C PRO A 357 23.23 -8.78 -17.90
N ASP A 358 23.40 -9.95 -17.29
CA ASP A 358 23.05 -11.25 -17.88
C ASP A 358 21.61 -11.71 -17.62
N GLY A 359 20.77 -10.86 -17.01
CA GLY A 359 19.42 -11.24 -16.59
C GLY A 359 18.53 -11.78 -17.71
N GLU A 360 18.69 -11.31 -18.96
CA GLU A 360 17.96 -11.84 -20.11
C GLU A 360 18.38 -13.26 -20.50
N ASP A 361 19.68 -13.56 -20.42
CA ASP A 361 20.21 -14.89 -20.70
C ASP A 361 19.76 -15.89 -19.63
N GLU A 362 19.80 -15.49 -18.36
CA GLU A 362 19.32 -16.32 -17.25
C GLU A 362 17.81 -16.59 -17.34
N LEU A 363 17.00 -15.56 -17.59
CA LEU A 363 15.56 -15.72 -17.74
C LEU A 363 15.22 -16.64 -18.92
N ARG A 364 15.95 -16.53 -20.05
CA ARG A 364 15.80 -17.44 -21.21
C ARG A 364 16.13 -18.89 -20.86
N GLN A 365 17.09 -19.14 -19.97
CA GLN A 365 17.42 -20.49 -19.53
C GLN A 365 16.29 -21.09 -18.69
N ILE A 366 15.76 -20.34 -17.71
CA ILE A 366 14.66 -20.83 -16.86
C ILE A 366 13.39 -21.02 -17.68
N THR A 367 12.98 -20.03 -18.48
CA THR A 367 11.79 -20.15 -19.35
C THR A 367 11.95 -21.23 -20.42
N GLY A 368 13.18 -21.52 -20.84
CA GLY A 368 13.51 -22.62 -21.75
C GLY A 368 13.18 -24.02 -21.20
N LEU A 369 12.92 -24.15 -19.89
CA LEU A 369 12.45 -25.39 -19.26
C LEU A 369 10.94 -25.64 -19.46
N GLY A 370 10.23 -24.75 -20.16
CA GLY A 370 8.85 -24.95 -20.56
C GLY A 370 7.79 -24.42 -19.59
N HIS A 371 8.20 -23.62 -18.59
CA HIS A 371 7.32 -23.07 -17.56
C HIS A 371 7.08 -21.56 -17.74
N ASP A 372 5.88 -21.10 -17.37
CA ASP A 372 5.48 -19.69 -17.41
C ASP A 372 6.01 -18.94 -16.17
N VAL A 373 7.19 -18.35 -16.32
CA VAL A 373 7.86 -17.58 -15.26
C VAL A 373 7.31 -16.16 -15.22
N ARG A 374 6.57 -15.84 -14.15
CA ARG A 374 5.97 -14.49 -13.94
C ARG A 374 6.59 -13.71 -12.79
N GLY A 375 7.32 -14.39 -11.92
CA GLY A 375 7.94 -13.82 -10.73
C GLY A 375 9.45 -13.91 -10.76
N VAL A 376 10.08 -12.87 -10.21
CA VAL A 376 11.52 -12.87 -9.93
C VAL A 376 11.80 -12.52 -8.48
N THR A 377 12.76 -13.23 -7.90
CA THR A 377 13.38 -12.84 -6.64
C THR A 377 14.89 -12.78 -6.79
N VAL A 378 15.50 -11.85 -6.07
CA VAL A 378 16.93 -11.60 -6.12
C VAL A 378 17.58 -12.16 -4.86
N HIS A 379 18.72 -12.82 -5.03
CA HIS A 379 19.48 -13.41 -3.95
C HIS A 379 20.03 -12.34 -3.01
N GLY A 380 19.74 -12.45 -1.71
CA GLY A 380 20.08 -11.43 -0.69
C GLY A 380 21.55 -11.41 -0.21
N ASN A 381 22.40 -12.30 -0.72
CA ASN A 381 23.80 -12.43 -0.28
C ASN A 381 24.65 -11.16 -0.52
N GLN A 382 25.71 -11.00 0.28
CA GLN A 382 26.64 -9.88 0.14
C GLN A 382 27.21 -9.79 -1.29
N GLY A 383 27.05 -8.64 -1.94
CA GLY A 383 27.51 -8.39 -3.31
C GLY A 383 26.45 -8.55 -4.40
N ASN A 384 25.25 -9.03 -4.05
CA ASN A 384 24.10 -9.08 -4.96
C ASN A 384 23.27 -7.81 -4.89
N TYR A 385 22.44 -7.60 -5.91
CA TYR A 385 21.69 -6.35 -6.07
C TYR A 385 20.29 -6.36 -5.49
N GLY A 386 19.89 -7.40 -4.75
CA GLY A 386 18.49 -7.58 -4.35
C GLY A 386 17.89 -6.40 -3.59
N TRP A 387 18.74 -5.63 -2.92
CA TRP A 387 18.37 -4.47 -2.11
C TRP A 387 18.20 -3.16 -2.90
N ARG A 388 18.41 -3.15 -4.23
CA ARG A 388 18.42 -1.92 -5.04
C ARG A 388 17.06 -1.26 -5.25
N GLY A 389 15.94 -1.86 -4.82
CA GLY A 389 14.63 -1.22 -4.91
C GLY A 389 14.20 -0.95 -6.36
N LEU A 390 13.83 0.30 -6.67
CA LEU A 390 13.28 0.72 -7.97
C LEU A 390 14.06 0.24 -9.21
N PRO A 391 15.40 0.29 -9.28
CA PRO A 391 16.17 -0.27 -10.38
C PRO A 391 15.83 -1.73 -10.66
N ASN A 392 15.75 -2.57 -9.62
CA ASN A 392 15.38 -3.96 -9.82
C ASN A 392 13.95 -4.07 -10.34
N TRP A 393 13.03 -3.30 -9.79
CA TRP A 393 11.62 -3.34 -10.20
C TRP A 393 11.45 -2.90 -11.66
N ARG A 394 12.10 -1.80 -12.07
CA ARG A 394 12.13 -1.33 -13.47
C ARG A 394 12.67 -2.41 -14.39
N ARG A 395 13.76 -3.08 -14.00
CA ARG A 395 14.35 -4.13 -14.84
C ARG A 395 13.46 -5.35 -14.91
N SER A 396 12.90 -5.80 -13.80
CA SER A 396 11.94 -6.90 -13.75
C SER A 396 10.73 -6.62 -14.64
N GLU A 397 10.19 -5.41 -14.61
CA GLU A 397 9.08 -4.99 -15.49
C GLU A 397 9.50 -5.00 -16.97
N LEU A 398 10.69 -4.48 -17.32
CA LEU A 398 11.23 -4.55 -18.69
C LEU A 398 11.44 -5.99 -19.18
N LEU A 399 11.68 -6.92 -18.27
CA LEU A 399 11.81 -8.36 -18.56
C LEU A 399 10.45 -9.08 -18.59
N GLY A 400 9.35 -8.36 -18.42
CA GLY A 400 7.98 -8.91 -18.50
C GLY A 400 7.52 -9.64 -17.23
N MET A 401 8.19 -9.42 -16.09
CA MET A 401 7.76 -10.00 -14.82
C MET A 401 6.51 -9.29 -14.31
N ALA A 402 5.53 -10.07 -13.83
CA ALA A 402 4.31 -9.54 -13.23
C ALA A 402 4.56 -9.05 -11.79
N TYR A 403 5.51 -9.66 -11.10
CA TYR A 403 5.87 -9.27 -9.75
C TYR A 403 7.34 -9.51 -9.43
N CYS A 404 7.81 -8.81 -8.40
CA CYS A 404 9.11 -9.06 -7.80
C CYS A 404 9.07 -8.81 -6.29
N GLU A 405 10.10 -9.27 -5.59
CA GLU A 405 10.23 -9.03 -4.16
C GLU A 405 10.73 -7.62 -3.82
N ASN A 406 10.23 -7.07 -2.71
CA ASN A 406 10.86 -5.96 -2.01
C ASN A 406 11.77 -6.46 -0.89
N LEU A 407 13.07 -6.45 -1.13
CA LEU A 407 14.00 -6.60 -0.03
C LEU A 407 14.19 -5.28 0.73
N ALA A 408 13.88 -4.12 0.13
CA ALA A 408 14.32 -2.84 0.64
C ALA A 408 13.51 -2.23 1.80
N SER A 409 12.31 -2.74 2.07
CA SER A 409 11.51 -2.29 3.22
C SER A 409 10.59 -3.37 3.74
N THR A 410 10.33 -3.34 5.06
CA THR A 410 9.35 -4.22 5.67
C THR A 410 7.96 -3.78 5.25
N ARG A 411 7.33 -4.58 4.40
CA ARG A 411 5.93 -4.44 3.99
C ARG A 411 5.18 -5.66 4.47
N TYR A 412 3.89 -5.49 4.79
CA TYR A 412 3.00 -6.60 5.13
C TYR A 412 2.01 -6.93 4.03
N LEU A 413 1.79 -6.03 3.08
CA LEU A 413 0.87 -6.22 1.97
C LEU A 413 1.62 -5.96 0.66
N PRO A 414 1.24 -6.64 -0.44
CA PRO A 414 1.71 -6.27 -1.77
C PRO A 414 1.37 -4.81 -2.09
N SER A 415 2.12 -4.19 -2.99
CA SER A 415 1.76 -2.90 -3.56
C SER A 415 2.30 -2.77 -4.97
N ARG A 416 1.73 -1.88 -5.79
CA ARG A 416 2.41 -1.46 -7.03
C ARG A 416 3.81 -0.95 -6.70
N ALA A 417 4.77 -1.16 -7.59
CA ALA A 417 5.96 -0.33 -7.56
C ALA A 417 5.56 1.12 -7.88
N PHE A 418 6.17 2.07 -7.19
CA PHE A 418 6.00 3.48 -7.48
C PHE A 418 7.30 4.09 -7.95
N ASP A 419 7.20 4.94 -8.97
CA ASP A 419 8.29 5.73 -9.47
C ASP A 419 8.05 7.20 -9.13
N LEU A 420 9.13 7.91 -8.85
CA LEU A 420 9.13 9.35 -8.63
C LEU A 420 9.68 10.00 -9.88
N ALA A 421 8.81 10.25 -10.86
CA ALA A 421 9.15 10.98 -12.08
C ALA A 421 8.62 12.40 -11.98
N ASP A 422 9.49 13.40 -12.14
CA ASP A 422 9.14 14.83 -12.09
C ASP A 422 8.41 15.25 -10.79
N GLY A 423 8.62 14.51 -9.70
CA GLY A 423 7.95 14.75 -8.41
C GLY A 423 6.57 14.14 -8.28
N LEU A 424 6.07 13.42 -9.27
CA LEU A 424 4.80 12.70 -9.17
C LEU A 424 5.05 11.22 -8.90
N ALA A 425 4.29 10.66 -7.94
CA ALA A 425 4.30 9.22 -7.73
C ALA A 425 3.45 8.55 -8.82
N GLY A 426 4.13 7.92 -9.77
CA GLY A 426 3.51 7.13 -10.83
C GLY A 426 3.50 5.65 -10.45
N GLY A 427 2.32 5.03 -10.39
CA GLY A 427 2.21 3.59 -10.23
C GLY A 427 2.74 2.86 -11.47
N ARG A 428 3.50 1.79 -11.25
CA ARG A 428 3.97 0.86 -12.28
C ARG A 428 3.06 -0.36 -12.35
N GLU A 429 3.20 -1.15 -13.42
CA GLU A 429 2.39 -2.37 -13.59
C GLU A 429 2.92 -3.52 -12.72
N ILE A 430 4.22 -3.53 -12.44
CA ILE A 430 4.83 -4.59 -11.61
C ILE A 430 4.35 -4.51 -10.16
N LEU A 431 3.92 -5.66 -9.63
CA LEU A 431 3.60 -5.81 -8.22
C LEU A 431 4.85 -6.09 -7.40
N VAL A 432 4.95 -5.43 -6.27
CA VAL A 432 6.04 -5.58 -5.33
C VAL A 432 5.54 -6.35 -4.12
N LEU A 433 6.08 -7.55 -3.93
CA LEU A 433 5.74 -8.43 -2.82
C LEU A 433 6.47 -8.00 -1.53
N PRO A 434 5.87 -8.24 -0.35
CA PRO A 434 6.52 -8.01 0.93
C PRO A 434 7.77 -8.89 1.11
N HIS A 435 8.64 -8.46 2.02
CA HIS A 435 9.85 -9.18 2.40
C HIS A 435 9.49 -10.55 3.00
N HIS A 436 10.26 -11.59 2.65
CA HIS A 436 10.07 -12.93 3.21
C HIS A 436 10.58 -13.08 4.65
N HIS A 437 10.11 -14.11 5.34
CA HIS A 437 10.67 -14.59 6.60
C HIS A 437 11.51 -15.84 6.31
N SER A 438 12.83 -15.70 6.33
CA SER A 438 13.76 -16.80 6.01
C SER A 438 13.80 -17.80 7.14
N LEU A 439 13.61 -19.08 6.85
CA LEU A 439 13.95 -20.16 7.77
C LEU A 439 15.45 -20.28 7.98
N ASP A 440 16.25 -19.94 6.97
CA ASP A 440 17.70 -20.06 7.03
C ASP A 440 18.35 -18.93 7.84
N ARG A 441 19.18 -19.31 8.82
CA ARG A 441 20.05 -18.42 9.62
C ARG A 441 21.53 -18.67 9.31
N GLY A 442 21.82 -19.36 8.22
CA GLY A 442 23.13 -19.89 7.85
C GLY A 442 23.61 -20.92 8.87
N LEU A 443 24.90 -20.85 9.21
CA LEU A 443 25.53 -21.79 10.14
C LEU A 443 25.00 -21.71 11.59
N ASN A 444 24.13 -20.75 11.91
CA ASN A 444 23.61 -20.52 13.25
C ASN A 444 22.23 -21.14 13.48
N GLY A 445 21.79 -22.07 12.62
CA GLY A 445 20.51 -22.78 12.75
C GLY A 445 19.41 -22.18 11.89
N THR A 446 18.19 -22.12 12.44
CA THR A 446 17.01 -21.61 11.73
C THR A 446 16.31 -20.49 12.49
N TYR A 447 15.40 -19.77 11.82
CA TYR A 447 14.51 -18.77 12.43
C TYR A 447 13.10 -19.31 12.72
N ARG A 448 12.95 -20.64 12.84
CA ARG A 448 11.66 -21.31 13.04
C ARG A 448 10.85 -20.69 14.19
N ASP A 449 11.46 -20.58 15.36
CA ASP A 449 10.76 -20.12 16.57
C ASP A 449 10.30 -18.67 16.42
N GLU A 450 11.15 -17.84 15.82
CA GLU A 450 10.83 -16.44 15.60
C GLU A 450 9.75 -16.26 14.52
N ILE A 451 9.70 -17.13 13.50
CA ILE A 451 8.61 -17.17 12.51
C ILE A 451 7.30 -17.55 13.20
N LEU A 452 7.27 -18.66 13.94
CA LEU A 452 6.08 -19.14 14.66
C LEU A 452 5.55 -18.10 15.65
N ALA A 453 6.44 -17.37 16.32
CA ALA A 453 6.07 -16.27 17.21
C ALA A 453 5.46 -15.07 16.48
N ALA A 454 5.86 -14.82 15.22
CA ALA A 454 5.38 -13.68 14.43
C ALA A 454 4.03 -13.94 13.75
N LEU A 455 3.75 -15.19 13.37
CA LEU A 455 2.57 -15.56 12.57
C LEU A 455 1.24 -15.07 13.16
N PRO A 456 0.96 -15.14 14.49
CA PRO A 456 -0.29 -14.62 15.05
C PRO A 456 -0.47 -13.12 14.80
N THR A 457 0.59 -12.32 14.95
CA THR A 457 0.52 -10.88 14.69
C THR A 457 0.36 -10.59 13.21
N LEU A 458 1.13 -11.25 12.34
CA LEU A 458 1.01 -11.08 10.89
C LEU A 458 -0.38 -11.47 10.38
N SER A 459 -0.97 -12.53 10.96
CA SER A 459 -2.34 -12.95 10.69
C SER A 459 -3.36 -11.89 11.11
N ALA A 460 -3.20 -11.29 12.29
CA ALA A 460 -4.07 -10.23 12.78
C ALA A 460 -4.01 -8.95 11.94
N LEU A 461 -2.84 -8.62 11.39
CA LEU A 461 -2.65 -7.50 10.45
C LEU A 461 -3.20 -7.79 9.05
N GLY A 462 -3.58 -9.04 8.78
CA GLY A 462 -3.96 -9.52 7.48
C GLY A 462 -2.85 -9.43 6.45
N ALA A 463 -1.62 -9.73 6.87
CA ALA A 463 -0.44 -9.68 6.02
C ALA A 463 -0.48 -10.71 4.88
N TYR A 464 0.36 -10.50 3.87
CA TYR A 464 0.87 -11.55 3.02
C TYR A 464 2.20 -12.02 3.59
N VAL A 465 2.21 -13.25 4.08
CA VAL A 465 3.39 -13.87 4.68
C VAL A 465 4.05 -14.76 3.64
N VAL A 466 5.34 -14.53 3.41
CA VAL A 466 6.17 -15.41 2.59
C VAL A 466 7.18 -16.05 3.53
N VAL A 467 7.16 -17.37 3.67
CA VAL A 467 8.19 -18.10 4.43
C VAL A 467 9.18 -18.65 3.42
N LEU A 468 10.42 -18.14 3.45
CA LEU A 468 11.48 -18.62 2.57
C LEU A 468 12.13 -19.86 3.20
N ASN A 469 12.33 -20.85 2.36
CA ASN A 469 12.99 -22.10 2.67
C ASN A 469 14.05 -22.43 1.62
N HIS A 470 15.10 -23.14 2.02
CA HIS A 470 15.99 -23.84 1.10
C HIS A 470 15.64 -25.34 1.19
N PRO A 471 15.15 -25.95 0.10
CA PRO A 471 14.55 -27.29 0.16
C PRO A 471 15.56 -28.40 0.48
N ASP A 472 16.85 -28.12 0.42
CA ASP A 472 17.92 -29.08 0.68
C ASP A 472 18.33 -29.20 2.16
N ILE A 473 18.06 -28.19 3.01
CA ILE A 473 18.63 -28.13 4.37
C ILE A 473 17.62 -27.99 5.52
N ASN A 474 16.43 -27.43 5.30
CA ASN A 474 15.52 -27.01 6.38
C ASN A 474 14.20 -27.81 6.42
N VAL A 475 14.22 -29.09 6.00
CA VAL A 475 13.00 -29.90 5.82
C VAL A 475 12.24 -30.14 7.14
N THR A 476 12.96 -30.39 8.23
CA THR A 476 12.33 -30.65 9.54
C THR A 476 11.62 -29.40 10.05
N GLU A 477 12.33 -28.26 10.02
CA GLU A 477 11.84 -26.98 10.50
C GLU A 477 10.71 -26.44 9.62
N LEU A 478 10.74 -26.72 8.31
CA LEU A 478 9.61 -26.44 7.42
C LEU A 478 8.36 -27.18 7.88
N GLY A 479 8.46 -28.48 8.21
CA GLY A 479 7.35 -29.26 8.74
C GLY A 479 6.77 -28.65 10.01
N GLU A 480 7.63 -28.25 10.96
CA GLU A 480 7.20 -27.61 12.21
C GLU A 480 6.53 -26.24 11.98
N VAL A 481 7.01 -25.45 11.01
CA VAL A 481 6.33 -24.19 10.63
C VAL A 481 4.97 -24.48 10.03
N LEU A 482 4.85 -25.44 9.11
CA LEU A 482 3.59 -25.83 8.47
C LEU A 482 2.55 -26.28 9.50
N ASP A 483 2.96 -27.09 10.47
CA ASP A 483 2.10 -27.56 11.56
C ASP A 483 1.66 -26.42 12.51
N GLY A 484 2.48 -25.38 12.66
CA GLY A 484 2.23 -24.25 13.55
C GLY A 484 1.49 -23.07 12.92
N MET A 485 1.08 -23.17 11.66
CA MET A 485 0.41 -22.07 10.95
C MET A 485 -0.96 -21.74 11.56
N PRO A 486 -1.29 -20.46 11.81
CA PRO A 486 -2.63 -20.07 12.19
C PRO A 486 -3.67 -20.51 11.14
N GLU A 487 -4.83 -20.93 11.62
CA GLU A 487 -5.96 -21.24 10.76
C GLU A 487 -6.37 -20.04 9.90
N ARG A 488 -7.22 -20.28 8.88
CA ARG A 488 -7.78 -19.24 8.00
C ARG A 488 -6.76 -18.51 7.13
N ALA A 489 -5.58 -19.08 6.92
CA ALA A 489 -4.68 -18.69 5.85
C ALA A 489 -5.33 -18.92 4.48
N TRP A 490 -5.13 -17.99 3.55
CA TRP A 490 -5.21 -18.28 2.13
C TRP A 490 -3.86 -18.85 1.68
N GLN A 491 -3.80 -20.17 1.57
CA GLN A 491 -2.63 -20.88 1.03
C GLN A 491 -2.59 -20.63 -0.48
N ALA A 492 -1.63 -19.85 -0.95
CA ALA A 492 -1.56 -19.39 -2.33
C ALA A 492 -0.11 -19.28 -2.80
N THR A 493 0.12 -19.49 -4.10
CA THR A 493 1.42 -19.16 -4.71
C THR A 493 1.60 -17.64 -4.81
N SER A 494 2.83 -17.16 -4.95
CA SER A 494 3.11 -15.74 -5.18
C SER A 494 2.40 -15.19 -6.43
N ARG A 495 2.30 -15.98 -7.51
CA ARG A 495 1.46 -15.66 -8.68
C ARG A 495 0.00 -15.54 -8.32
N ALA A 496 -0.57 -16.49 -7.58
CA ALA A 496 -1.99 -16.42 -7.21
C ALA A 496 -2.29 -15.16 -6.37
N VAL A 497 -1.40 -14.82 -5.43
CA VAL A 497 -1.48 -13.57 -4.66
C VAL A 497 -1.37 -12.35 -5.58
N THR A 498 -0.44 -12.37 -6.53
CA THR A 498 -0.25 -11.27 -7.49
C THR A 498 -1.47 -11.08 -8.38
N ASP A 499 -2.02 -12.16 -8.93
CA ASP A 499 -3.18 -12.13 -9.80
C ASP A 499 -4.41 -11.61 -9.04
N TRP A 500 -4.62 -12.09 -7.81
CA TRP A 500 -5.68 -11.58 -6.94
C TRP A 500 -5.51 -10.09 -6.65
N TRP A 501 -4.32 -9.67 -6.21
CA TRP A 501 -4.06 -8.29 -5.84
C TRP A 501 -4.24 -7.34 -7.03
N THR A 502 -3.70 -7.73 -8.19
CA THR A 502 -3.84 -6.99 -9.44
C THR A 502 -5.31 -6.90 -9.85
N ALA A 503 -6.11 -7.95 -9.67
CA ALA A 503 -7.52 -7.92 -10.03
C ALA A 503 -8.40 -7.11 -9.05
N THR A 504 -8.01 -7.03 -7.78
CA THR A 504 -8.87 -6.51 -6.70
C THR A 504 -8.44 -5.19 -6.08
N HIS A 505 -7.18 -4.79 -6.25
CA HIS A 505 -6.64 -3.56 -5.65
C HIS A 505 -6.18 -2.56 -6.71
N TYR A 506 -6.09 -2.95 -7.98
CA TYR A 506 -5.78 -2.00 -9.05
C TYR A 506 -7.07 -1.32 -9.51
N ARG A 507 -7.13 0.00 -9.41
CA ARG A 507 -8.28 0.82 -9.87
C ARG A 507 -8.62 0.61 -11.35
N ASP A 508 -7.62 0.25 -12.14
CA ASP A 508 -7.79 -0.02 -13.57
C ASP A 508 -8.44 -1.39 -13.84
N ASN A 509 -8.58 -2.24 -12.82
CA ASN A 509 -9.12 -3.60 -12.90
C ASN A 509 -10.41 -3.81 -12.10
N LEU A 510 -10.56 -3.11 -10.98
CA LEU A 510 -11.79 -3.09 -10.18
C LEU A 510 -12.19 -1.65 -9.90
N VAL A 511 -13.42 -1.30 -10.30
CA VAL A 511 -14.04 -0.02 -9.98
C VAL A 511 -15.04 -0.25 -8.86
N MET A 512 -14.91 0.50 -7.77
CA MET A 512 -15.88 0.57 -6.69
C MET A 512 -16.51 1.95 -6.68
N ARG A 513 -17.83 2.03 -6.51
CA ARG A 513 -18.58 3.28 -6.40
C ARG A 513 -19.63 3.16 -5.31
N VAL A 514 -19.63 4.08 -4.36
CA VAL A 514 -20.75 4.27 -3.43
C VAL A 514 -21.74 5.21 -4.10
N LEU A 515 -22.99 4.76 -4.28
CA LEU A 515 -24.11 5.55 -4.78
C LEU A 515 -25.08 5.82 -3.62
N VAL A 516 -25.65 7.02 -3.58
CA VAL A 516 -26.72 7.37 -2.63
C VAL A 516 -27.93 7.83 -3.43
N GLU A 517 -29.07 7.16 -3.21
CA GLU A 517 -30.34 7.45 -3.86
C GLU A 517 -31.46 7.38 -2.80
N ASP A 518 -32.27 8.43 -2.68
CA ASP A 518 -33.48 8.45 -1.82
C ASP A 518 -33.24 7.90 -0.39
N ASP A 519 -32.26 8.46 0.31
CA ASP A 519 -31.80 8.06 1.66
C ASP A 519 -31.21 6.64 1.76
N THR A 520 -31.00 5.93 0.64
CA THR A 520 -30.34 4.62 0.64
C THR A 520 -28.96 4.71 0.02
N SER A 521 -27.99 4.04 0.62
CA SER A 521 -26.65 3.92 0.06
C SER A 521 -26.47 2.55 -0.58
N SER A 522 -25.73 2.45 -1.67
CA SER A 522 -25.38 1.18 -2.30
C SER A 522 -23.95 1.20 -2.81
N ILE A 523 -23.26 0.07 -2.74
CA ILE A 523 -21.91 -0.08 -3.26
C ILE A 523 -22.00 -0.86 -4.57
N HIS A 524 -21.60 -0.23 -5.65
CA HIS A 524 -21.50 -0.79 -6.99
C HIS A 524 -20.06 -1.21 -7.27
N LEU A 525 -19.88 -2.48 -7.62
CA LEU A 525 -18.60 -3.05 -8.01
C LEU A 525 -18.63 -3.48 -9.47
N GLN A 526 -17.58 -3.14 -10.21
CA GLN A 526 -17.36 -3.56 -11.59
C GLN A 526 -15.92 -4.04 -11.78
N GLY A 527 -15.75 -5.35 -11.95
CA GLY A 527 -14.46 -5.98 -12.24
C GLY A 527 -14.25 -6.26 -13.73
N ARG A 528 -12.99 -6.23 -14.18
CA ARG A 528 -12.59 -6.66 -15.53
C ARG A 528 -12.44 -8.17 -15.67
N THR A 529 -12.29 -8.87 -14.56
CA THR A 529 -12.16 -10.32 -14.47
C THR A 529 -13.21 -10.91 -13.54
N ASP A 530 -13.38 -12.22 -13.61
CA ASP A 530 -14.10 -12.97 -12.58
C ASP A 530 -13.40 -12.81 -11.23
N LEU A 531 -14.18 -12.57 -10.18
CA LEU A 531 -13.71 -12.46 -8.81
C LEU A 531 -14.61 -13.30 -7.91
N GLU A 532 -14.10 -14.45 -7.47
CA GLU A 532 -14.77 -15.30 -6.49
C GLU A 532 -14.29 -14.97 -5.07
N GLY A 533 -15.22 -14.82 -4.14
CA GLY A 533 -14.90 -14.61 -2.74
C GLY A 533 -14.39 -13.20 -2.44
N LEU A 534 -14.70 -12.20 -3.27
CA LEU A 534 -14.39 -10.82 -2.95
C LEU A 534 -15.11 -10.44 -1.64
N VAL A 535 -14.38 -9.84 -0.71
CA VAL A 535 -14.96 -9.39 0.56
C VAL A 535 -14.85 -7.88 0.62
N LEU A 536 -15.98 -7.22 0.82
CA LEU A 536 -16.06 -5.81 1.17
C LEU A 536 -16.05 -5.67 2.68
N GLU A 537 -15.21 -4.76 3.15
CA GLU A 537 -15.21 -4.26 4.52
C GLU A 537 -15.86 -2.88 4.54
N ILE A 538 -16.94 -2.74 5.30
CA ILE A 538 -17.75 -1.53 5.35
C ILE A 538 -17.82 -1.02 6.79
N ALA A 539 -17.35 0.22 7.01
CA ALA A 539 -17.60 0.97 8.23
C ALA A 539 -18.92 1.75 8.05
N GLY A 540 -19.97 1.25 8.70
CA GLY A 540 -21.36 1.67 8.53
C GLY A 540 -22.32 0.51 8.81
N ARG A 541 -23.63 0.77 8.93
CA ARG A 541 -24.64 -0.28 9.09
C ARG A 541 -24.98 -0.85 7.70
N VAL A 542 -24.95 -2.17 7.57
CA VAL A 542 -25.25 -2.86 6.30
C VAL A 542 -26.53 -3.67 6.48
N THR A 543 -27.38 -3.67 5.46
CA THR A 543 -28.53 -4.57 5.35
C THR A 543 -28.30 -5.61 4.27
N ASP A 544 -28.86 -6.80 4.48
CA ASP A 544 -28.70 -7.92 3.57
C ASP A 544 -29.45 -7.65 2.25
N GLY A 545 -28.70 -7.48 1.17
CA GLY A 545 -29.22 -7.38 -0.19
C GLY A 545 -29.34 -8.72 -0.92
N PRO A 546 -30.10 -8.77 -2.03
CA PRO A 546 -30.38 -10.00 -2.76
C PRO A 546 -29.15 -10.63 -3.46
N THR A 547 -28.07 -9.89 -3.65
CA THR A 547 -26.85 -10.32 -4.38
C THR A 547 -25.61 -10.47 -3.49
N SER A 548 -25.76 -10.31 -2.19
CA SER A 548 -24.65 -10.26 -1.22
C SER A 548 -24.85 -11.27 -0.11
N THR A 549 -23.78 -11.94 0.33
CA THR A 549 -23.82 -12.81 1.52
C THR A 549 -23.13 -12.11 2.68
N TYR A 550 -23.86 -11.83 3.75
CA TYR A 550 -23.29 -11.25 4.96
C TYR A 550 -22.49 -12.29 5.74
N MET A 551 -21.24 -11.95 6.02
CA MET A 551 -20.26 -12.83 6.65
C MET A 551 -20.12 -12.58 8.17
N GLY A 552 -20.84 -11.59 8.71
CA GLY A 552 -20.78 -11.20 10.11
C GLY A 552 -19.93 -9.95 10.37
N GLN A 553 -19.75 -9.67 11.67
CA GLN A 553 -18.99 -8.55 12.19
C GLN A 553 -17.59 -8.98 12.64
N ARG A 554 -16.56 -8.20 12.29
CA ARG A 554 -15.20 -8.36 12.83
C ARG A 554 -14.57 -7.00 13.07
N ARG A 555 -13.61 -6.94 14.00
CA ARG A 555 -12.68 -5.82 14.08
C ARG A 555 -11.76 -5.85 12.87
N SER A 556 -11.65 -4.72 12.17
CA SER A 556 -10.67 -4.50 11.11
C SER A 556 -9.49 -3.72 11.70
N PRO A 557 -8.24 -4.00 11.27
CA PRO A 557 -7.10 -3.18 11.63
C PRO A 557 -7.07 -1.81 10.97
N ILE A 558 -7.87 -1.65 9.92
CA ILE A 558 -7.83 -0.48 9.03
C ILE A 558 -9.08 0.37 9.16
N LEU A 559 -10.24 -0.26 9.36
CA LEU A 559 -11.48 0.46 9.60
C LEU A 559 -11.79 0.44 11.10
N ASN A 560 -11.89 1.62 11.70
CA ASN A 560 -12.20 1.75 13.12
C ASN A 560 -13.53 1.07 13.50
N GLY A 561 -13.48 0.27 14.57
CA GLY A 561 -14.65 -0.35 15.18
C GLY A 561 -15.08 -1.68 14.57
N VAL A 562 -16.40 -1.91 14.57
CA VAL A 562 -17.03 -3.13 14.08
C VAL A 562 -17.37 -2.96 12.61
N VAL A 563 -16.79 -3.81 11.78
CA VAL A 563 -16.95 -3.78 10.33
C VAL A 563 -17.88 -4.89 9.89
N SER A 564 -18.83 -4.56 9.03
CA SER A 564 -19.64 -5.53 8.32
C SER A 564 -18.83 -6.10 7.16
N ARG A 565 -18.73 -7.43 7.08
CA ARG A 565 -18.09 -8.11 5.95
C ARG A 565 -19.15 -8.66 5.01
N VAL A 566 -19.05 -8.29 3.74
CA VAL A 566 -19.99 -8.73 2.71
C VAL A 566 -19.22 -9.47 1.62
N ARG A 567 -19.59 -10.73 1.38
CA ARG A 567 -19.07 -11.48 0.24
C ARG A 567 -19.86 -11.13 -1.01
N VAL A 568 -19.12 -10.84 -2.08
CA VAL A 568 -19.63 -10.56 -3.42
C VAL A 568 -18.88 -11.45 -4.40
N ASP A 569 -19.61 -12.14 -5.28
CA ASP A 569 -18.99 -12.86 -6.40
C ASP A 569 -19.33 -12.07 -7.68
N LEU A 570 -18.30 -11.75 -8.49
CA LEU A 570 -18.44 -10.95 -9.71
C LEU A 570 -18.12 -11.78 -10.94
N SER A 571 -18.97 -11.66 -11.97
CA SER A 571 -18.67 -12.12 -13.34
C SER A 571 -18.01 -11.01 -14.16
N PRO A 572 -17.36 -11.28 -15.32
CA PRO A 572 -16.60 -10.26 -16.03
C PRO A 572 -17.57 -9.28 -16.68
N ASN A 573 -17.40 -7.99 -16.43
CA ASN A 573 -18.38 -6.94 -16.76
C ASN A 573 -19.74 -7.09 -16.05
N GLY A 574 -19.84 -7.99 -15.07
CA GLY A 574 -20.97 -8.07 -14.15
C GLY A 574 -20.96 -6.88 -13.19
N MET A 575 -22.15 -6.49 -12.73
CA MET A 575 -22.32 -5.47 -11.71
C MET A 575 -22.74 -6.16 -10.41
N GLY A 576 -21.93 -6.02 -9.36
CA GLY A 576 -22.33 -6.37 -8.00
C GLY A 576 -22.92 -5.15 -7.32
N VAL A 577 -24.06 -5.32 -6.63
CA VAL A 577 -24.68 -4.28 -5.82
C VAL A 577 -24.79 -4.77 -4.39
N VAL A 578 -24.28 -3.98 -3.43
CA VAL A 578 -24.43 -4.22 -1.99
C VAL A 578 -25.23 -3.06 -1.40
N PRO A 579 -26.49 -3.27 -0.99
CA PRO A 579 -27.27 -2.22 -0.34
C PRO A 579 -26.74 -1.95 1.08
N CYS A 580 -26.87 -0.70 1.51
CA CYS A 580 -26.49 -0.20 2.82
C CYS A 580 -27.67 0.64 3.37
N ASP A 581 -28.06 0.40 4.61
CA ASP A 581 -29.09 1.21 5.26
C ASP A 581 -28.51 2.54 5.74
N PRO A 582 -29.26 3.65 5.62
CA PRO A 582 -28.87 4.91 6.22
C PRO A 582 -28.76 4.80 7.74
N TRP A 583 -27.93 5.68 8.29
CA TRP A 583 -27.76 5.83 9.73
C TRP A 583 -29.00 6.52 10.30
N MET A 584 -30.11 5.80 10.53
CA MET A 584 -31.22 6.38 11.28
C MET A 584 -30.75 6.72 12.69
N SER A 585 -30.69 8.03 12.96
CA SER A 585 -30.36 8.66 14.22
C SER A 585 -31.24 8.14 15.37
N GLU A 586 -30.86 7.01 15.96
CA GLU A 586 -31.16 6.70 17.36
C GLU A 586 -29.85 6.78 18.15
N LEU A 587 -29.38 8.02 18.35
CA LEU A 587 -28.66 8.49 19.53
C LEU A 587 -28.60 10.03 19.57
#